data_AF-A0A8J3CAW7-F1
#
_entry.id   AF-A0A8J3CAW7-F1
#
_cell.length_a   1.000
_cell.length_b   1.000
_cell.length_c   1.000
_cell.angle_alpha   90.00
_cell.angle_beta   90.00
_cell.angle_gamma   90.00
#
_symmetry.space_group_name_H-M   'P 1'
#
loop_
_entity.id
_entity.type
_entity.pdbx_description
1 polymer ?
#
loop_
_entity_poly.entity_id
_entity_poly.type
_entity_poly.pdbx_seq_one_letter_code
_entity_poly.pdbx_strand_id
1 'polypeptide(L)'
;MAWVKRLAALVEDGVPTDVAVALRDPRIPPREWSTVLAREFALTLNWAARRVLAAAGHARTGRPRWPGLAPVLSLLPRHGHAVHLIRRALPFALCGLPTGVAGHPEQTNQLRELAAVLTDLLDLSTPLHVFSRPPHEAVAEMAPAELVVVTGRPESVDAVRSATTATVVGATGSCVLLVGSEPGRLARVGTVLGQLDQPGSCTRFGGWWEIAIPDGTLWRRNGATRETTAVLAETHPSAVYRLDDGVEPTDLSGYTCLPCDDNATLGTLVGFGRDPWYRWPGDFLC
;
A
#
# COMPACT_ATOMS: atom_id res chain seq x y z
N MET A 1 -3.68 -9.96 21.64
CA MET A 1 -4.68 -8.92 21.30
C MET A 1 -5.82 -9.59 20.52
N ALA A 2 -7.08 -9.28 20.80
CA ALA A 2 -8.24 -9.97 20.22
C ALA A 2 -8.28 -9.87 18.68
N TRP A 3 -7.97 -8.70 18.13
CA TRP A 3 -7.91 -8.47 16.69
C TRP A 3 -6.88 -9.35 15.96
N VAL A 4 -5.78 -9.77 16.61
CA VAL A 4 -4.78 -10.66 15.98
C VAL A 4 -5.39 -12.01 15.65
N LYS A 5 -6.17 -12.57 16.60
CA LYS A 5 -6.87 -13.85 16.40
C LYS A 5 -7.93 -13.72 15.29
N ARG A 6 -8.66 -12.60 15.27
CA ARG A 6 -9.66 -12.32 14.23
C ARG A 6 -9.02 -12.19 12.85
N LEU A 7 -7.94 -11.42 12.71
CA LEU A 7 -7.21 -11.31 11.44
C LEU A 7 -6.65 -12.65 10.99
N ALA A 8 -6.09 -13.46 11.90
CA ALA A 8 -5.60 -14.80 11.57
C ALA A 8 -6.74 -15.69 11.04
N ALA A 9 -7.90 -15.70 11.71
CA ALA A 9 -9.08 -16.44 11.25
C ALA A 9 -9.57 -15.95 9.88
N LEU A 10 -9.59 -14.64 9.61
CA LEU A 10 -9.97 -14.11 8.28
C LEU A 10 -9.02 -14.55 7.16
N VAL A 11 -7.75 -14.80 7.49
CA VAL A 11 -6.75 -15.28 6.53
C VAL A 11 -6.87 -16.80 6.34
N GLU A 12 -7.15 -17.55 7.40
CA GLU A 12 -7.25 -19.01 7.38
C GLU A 12 -8.60 -19.50 6.84
N ASP A 13 -9.69 -18.99 7.41
CA ASP A 13 -11.07 -19.41 7.14
C ASP A 13 -11.72 -18.60 6.00
N GLY A 14 -11.09 -17.48 5.63
CA GLY A 14 -11.60 -16.51 4.67
C GLY A 14 -12.51 -15.45 5.28
N VAL A 15 -12.88 -14.47 4.46
CA VAL A 15 -13.75 -13.37 4.89
C VAL A 15 -15.21 -13.80 4.79
N PRO A 16 -16.04 -13.58 5.84
CA PRO A 16 -17.47 -13.89 5.80
C PRO A 16 -18.16 -13.29 4.58
N THR A 17 -19.11 -14.02 3.99
CA THR A 17 -19.72 -13.64 2.70
C THR A 17 -20.46 -12.30 2.76
N ASP A 18 -21.21 -12.05 3.82
CA ASP A 18 -21.90 -10.80 4.10
C ASP A 18 -20.93 -9.61 4.21
N VAL A 19 -19.80 -9.82 4.89
CA VAL A 19 -18.72 -8.83 5.01
C VAL A 19 -18.05 -8.58 3.65
N ALA A 20 -17.78 -9.64 2.88
CA ALA A 20 -17.21 -9.51 1.55
C ALA A 20 -18.13 -8.73 0.60
N VAL A 21 -19.45 -8.93 0.71
CA VAL A 21 -20.47 -8.17 -0.03
C VAL A 21 -20.51 -6.72 0.45
N ALA A 22 -20.46 -6.46 1.76
CA ALA A 22 -20.49 -5.11 2.30
C ALA A 22 -19.24 -4.28 1.93
N LEU A 23 -18.07 -4.91 1.85
CA LEU A 23 -16.81 -4.24 1.50
C LEU A 23 -16.59 -4.07 -0.01
N ARG A 24 -17.52 -4.53 -0.85
CA ARG A 24 -17.35 -4.71 -2.29
C ARG A 24 -16.87 -3.45 -3.03
N ASP A 25 -15.78 -3.59 -3.78
CA ASP A 25 -15.41 -2.63 -4.82
C ASP A 25 -16.02 -3.02 -6.17
N PRO A 26 -16.97 -2.25 -6.74
CA PRO A 26 -17.69 -2.65 -7.95
C PRO A 26 -16.79 -2.86 -9.18
N ARG A 27 -15.55 -2.37 -9.18
CA ARG A 27 -14.64 -2.43 -10.33
C ARG A 27 -13.88 -3.75 -10.44
N ILE A 28 -13.67 -4.46 -9.34
CA ILE A 28 -13.02 -5.78 -9.34
C ILE A 28 -14.10 -6.83 -9.60
N PRO A 29 -13.93 -7.90 -10.36
CA PRO A 29 -14.97 -8.94 -10.53
C PRO A 29 -15.41 -9.57 -9.19
N PRO A 30 -16.71 -9.87 -8.98
CA PRO A 30 -17.18 -10.46 -7.72
C PRO A 30 -16.47 -11.75 -7.31
N ARG A 31 -16.15 -12.61 -8.28
CA ARG A 31 -15.45 -13.89 -8.06
C ARG A 31 -14.01 -13.73 -7.54
N GLU A 32 -13.38 -12.58 -7.79
CA GLU A 32 -11.99 -12.30 -7.39
C GLU A 32 -11.92 -11.55 -6.06
N TRP A 33 -13.05 -10.99 -5.61
CA TRP A 33 -13.08 -10.06 -4.49
C TRP A 33 -12.71 -10.69 -3.14
N SER A 34 -13.18 -11.90 -2.85
CA SER A 34 -12.83 -12.61 -1.62
C SER A 34 -11.32 -12.87 -1.52
N THR A 35 -10.69 -13.23 -2.64
CA THR A 35 -9.24 -13.42 -2.73
C THR A 35 -8.49 -12.10 -2.49
N VAL A 36 -8.98 -10.99 -3.06
CA VAL A 36 -8.42 -9.67 -2.81
C VAL A 36 -8.50 -9.31 -1.32
N LEU A 37 -9.66 -9.47 -0.69
CA LEU A 37 -9.80 -9.17 0.74
C LEU A 37 -8.91 -10.04 1.62
N ALA A 38 -8.85 -11.35 1.38
CA ALA A 38 -7.98 -12.26 2.12
C ALA A 38 -6.51 -11.84 2.01
N ARG A 39 -6.06 -11.47 0.81
CA ARG A 39 -4.73 -10.91 0.58
C ARG A 39 -4.52 -9.63 1.38
N GLU A 40 -5.44 -8.69 1.34
CA GLU A 40 -5.30 -7.42 2.08
C GLU A 40 -5.24 -7.63 3.60
N PHE A 41 -6.07 -8.52 4.15
CA PHE A 41 -6.01 -8.85 5.57
C PHE A 41 -4.71 -9.56 5.94
N ALA A 42 -4.19 -10.45 5.07
CA ALA A 42 -2.91 -11.11 5.30
C ALA A 42 -1.74 -10.11 5.30
N LEU A 43 -1.74 -9.12 4.39
CA LEU A 43 -0.78 -8.02 4.37
C LEU A 43 -0.85 -7.20 5.66
N THR A 44 -2.06 -6.84 6.09
CA THR A 44 -2.28 -6.07 7.33
C THR A 44 -1.89 -6.87 8.58
N LEU A 45 -2.16 -8.18 8.62
CA LEU A 45 -1.73 -9.06 9.71
C LEU A 45 -0.19 -9.13 9.80
N ASN A 46 0.49 -9.30 8.66
CA ASN A 46 1.95 -9.33 8.61
C ASN A 46 2.56 -8.00 9.11
N TRP A 47 2.01 -6.87 8.65
CA TRP A 47 2.37 -5.54 9.14
C TRP A 47 2.24 -5.44 10.67
N ALA A 48 1.10 -5.87 11.20
CA ALA A 48 0.80 -5.71 12.62
C ALA A 48 1.67 -6.61 13.50
N ALA A 49 1.92 -7.85 13.06
CA ALA A 49 2.84 -8.77 13.73
C ALA A 49 4.26 -8.20 13.82
N ARG A 50 4.79 -7.65 12.72
CA ARG A 50 6.11 -7.00 12.70
C ARG A 50 6.19 -5.84 13.69
N ARG A 51 5.15 -5.01 13.77
CA ARG A 51 5.12 -3.87 14.69
C ARG A 51 5.14 -4.29 16.16
N VAL A 52 4.36 -5.32 16.51
CA VAL A 52 4.35 -5.90 17.87
C VAL A 52 5.73 -6.46 18.22
N LEU A 53 6.36 -7.20 17.31
CA LEU A 53 7.71 -7.75 17.52
C LEU A 53 8.77 -6.65 17.68
N ALA A 54 8.68 -5.58 16.89
CA ALA A 54 9.59 -4.44 16.99
C ALA A 54 9.44 -3.67 18.31
N ALA A 55 8.20 -3.46 18.77
CA ALA A 55 7.90 -2.85 20.07
C ALA A 55 8.41 -3.70 21.25
N ALA A 56 8.37 -5.04 21.11
CA ALA A 56 8.91 -5.97 22.08
C ALA A 56 10.46 -6.02 22.10
N GLY A 57 11.16 -5.12 21.40
CA GLY A 57 12.62 -5.05 21.39
C GLY A 57 13.33 -6.12 20.54
N HIS A 58 12.57 -6.92 19.77
CA HIS A 58 13.13 -8.01 18.96
C HIS A 58 13.60 -7.53 17.57
N ALA A 59 13.27 -6.30 17.16
CA ALA A 59 13.74 -5.72 15.89
C ALA A 59 14.85 -4.69 16.13
N ARG A 60 16.09 -5.03 15.74
CA ARG A 60 17.22 -4.11 15.65
C ARG A 60 17.24 -3.47 14.26
N THR A 61 16.74 -2.25 14.09
CA THR A 61 17.08 -1.44 12.91
C THR A 61 17.26 0.03 13.28
N GLY A 62 18.32 0.66 12.77
CA GLY A 62 18.67 2.09 12.98
C GLY A 62 17.88 3.05 12.07
N ARG A 63 16.58 2.82 11.92
CA ARG A 63 15.72 3.53 10.97
C ARG A 63 14.71 4.43 11.71
N PRO A 64 14.15 5.45 11.04
CA PRO A 64 13.23 6.39 11.68
C PRO A 64 11.98 5.68 12.19
N ARG A 65 11.83 5.65 13.52
CA ARG A 65 10.62 5.18 14.20
C ARG A 65 9.59 6.30 14.21
N TRP A 66 8.34 6.00 13.87
CA TRP A 66 7.23 6.90 14.26
C TRP A 66 7.19 6.95 15.80
N PRO A 67 7.38 8.14 16.42
CA PRO A 67 7.75 8.24 17.82
C PRO A 67 6.60 8.09 18.81
N GLY A 68 5.32 7.98 18.42
CA GLY A 68 4.28 7.97 19.45
C GLY A 68 2.83 7.76 19.03
N LEU A 69 2.00 7.73 20.06
CA LEU A 69 0.57 7.42 20.09
C LEU A 69 -0.34 8.50 19.46
N ALA A 70 0.22 9.38 18.65
CA ALA A 70 -0.48 10.54 18.11
C ALA A 70 -1.57 10.13 17.09
N PRO A 71 -2.66 10.91 16.99
CA PRO A 71 -3.70 10.67 15.99
C PRO A 71 -3.18 10.61 14.56
N VAL A 72 -3.87 9.82 13.74
CA VAL A 72 -3.56 9.62 12.32
C VAL A 72 -4.76 10.02 11.48
N LEU A 73 -4.54 10.83 10.44
CA LEU A 73 -5.53 11.14 9.41
C LEU A 73 -5.14 10.44 8.10
N SER A 74 -5.99 9.54 7.61
CA SER A 74 -5.84 8.88 6.31
C SER A 74 -6.71 9.56 5.24
N LEU A 75 -6.06 10.17 4.26
CA LEU A 75 -6.70 10.73 3.07
C LEU A 75 -6.75 9.67 1.97
N LEU A 76 -7.95 9.24 1.60
CA LEU A 76 -8.18 8.17 0.64
C LEU A 76 -8.48 8.70 -0.77
N PRO A 77 -8.15 7.94 -1.83
CA PRO A 77 -8.46 8.36 -3.19
C PRO A 77 -9.95 8.19 -3.47
N ARG A 78 -10.40 8.65 -4.64
CA ARG A 78 -11.81 8.61 -5.07
C ARG A 78 -12.37 7.21 -5.29
N HIS A 79 -11.61 6.16 -5.04
CA HIS A 79 -11.97 4.80 -5.39
C HIS A 79 -11.19 3.81 -4.52
N GLY A 80 -11.53 2.52 -4.55
CA GLY A 80 -10.73 1.49 -3.88
C GLY A 80 -10.91 1.51 -2.37
N HIS A 81 -12.02 2.06 -1.88
CA HIS A 81 -12.16 2.53 -0.51
C HIS A 81 -11.90 1.44 0.53
N ALA A 82 -12.48 0.26 0.39
CA ALA A 82 -12.27 -0.84 1.33
C ALA A 82 -10.79 -1.26 1.37
N VAL A 83 -10.17 -1.44 0.20
CA VAL A 83 -8.74 -1.76 0.08
C VAL A 83 -7.89 -0.66 0.72
N HIS A 84 -8.18 0.61 0.47
CA HIS A 84 -7.41 1.71 1.02
C HIS A 84 -7.65 1.91 2.52
N LEU A 85 -8.86 1.68 3.05
CA LEU A 85 -9.11 1.63 4.48
C LEU A 85 -8.26 0.56 5.15
N ILE A 86 -8.26 -0.67 4.62
CA ILE A 86 -7.48 -1.81 5.13
C ILE A 86 -5.97 -1.51 5.07
N ARG A 87 -5.50 -0.81 4.03
CA ARG A 87 -4.07 -0.54 3.80
C ARG A 87 -3.53 0.75 4.44
N ARG A 88 -4.39 1.71 4.77
CA ARG A 88 -3.96 3.08 5.14
C ARG A 88 -4.46 3.52 6.50
N ALA A 89 -5.62 3.05 6.94
CA ALA A 89 -6.20 3.45 8.22
C ALA A 89 -6.14 2.31 9.23
N LEU A 90 -6.62 1.13 8.83
CA LEU A 90 -6.72 -0.03 9.72
C LEU A 90 -5.42 -0.41 10.44
N PRO A 91 -4.22 -0.35 9.83
CA PRO A 91 -2.97 -0.66 10.52
C PRO A 91 -2.79 0.18 11.80
N PHE A 92 -3.08 1.49 11.73
CA PHE A 92 -2.95 2.39 12.87
C PHE A 92 -4.02 2.13 13.93
N ALA A 93 -5.27 1.87 13.52
CA ALA A 93 -6.36 1.55 14.43
C ALA A 93 -6.12 0.24 15.19
N LEU A 94 -5.55 -0.78 14.56
CA LEU A 94 -5.16 -2.05 15.22
C LEU A 94 -4.07 -1.84 16.29
N CYS A 95 -3.23 -0.82 16.12
CA CYS A 95 -2.27 -0.37 17.13
C CYS A 95 -2.91 0.49 18.24
N GLY A 96 -4.22 0.70 18.23
CA GLY A 96 -4.94 1.50 19.21
C GLY A 96 -4.81 3.01 19.01
N LEU A 97 -4.28 3.46 17.87
CA LEU A 97 -4.13 4.88 17.58
C LEU A 97 -5.48 5.47 17.14
N PRO A 98 -5.87 6.66 17.66
CA PRO A 98 -7.00 7.40 17.11
C PRO A 98 -6.79 7.63 15.61
N THR A 99 -7.62 6.99 14.79
CA THR A 99 -7.45 6.98 13.35
C THR A 99 -8.68 7.55 12.67
N GLY A 100 -8.49 8.71 12.06
CA GLY A 100 -9.46 9.39 11.24
C GLY A 100 -9.25 9.10 9.75
N VAL A 101 -10.33 9.17 8.98
CA VAL A 101 -10.36 8.93 7.54
C VAL A 101 -11.13 10.05 6.86
N ALA A 102 -10.57 10.61 5.80
CA ALA A 102 -11.26 11.56 4.94
C ALA A 102 -11.09 11.16 3.47
N GLY A 103 -12.10 11.44 2.65
CA GLY A 103 -12.09 11.18 1.22
C GLY A 103 -12.87 12.24 0.47
N HIS A 104 -13.26 11.95 -0.77
CA HIS A 104 -14.08 12.89 -1.54
C HIS A 104 -15.44 13.13 -0.84
N PRO A 105 -15.97 14.36 -0.80
CA PRO A 105 -17.24 14.66 -0.10
C PRO A 105 -18.43 13.78 -0.54
N GLU A 106 -18.47 13.40 -1.82
CA GLU A 106 -19.49 12.51 -2.38
C GLU A 106 -19.45 11.08 -1.82
N GLN A 107 -18.36 10.70 -1.15
CA GLN A 107 -18.05 9.33 -0.74
C GLN A 107 -18.09 9.15 0.79
N THR A 108 -18.37 10.21 1.54
CA THR A 108 -18.37 10.21 3.01
C THR A 108 -19.28 9.13 3.60
N ASN A 109 -20.48 8.92 3.03
CA ASN A 109 -21.41 7.90 3.53
C ASN A 109 -20.89 6.49 3.27
N GLN A 110 -20.43 6.22 2.05
CA GLN A 110 -19.81 4.94 1.70
C GLN A 110 -18.61 4.64 2.60
N LEU A 111 -17.74 5.62 2.84
CA LEU A 111 -16.61 5.46 3.75
C LEU A 111 -17.05 5.14 5.18
N ARG A 112 -18.12 5.77 5.67
CA ARG A 112 -18.66 5.51 7.02
C ARG A 112 -19.17 4.09 7.15
N GLU A 113 -19.92 3.60 6.15
CA GLU A 113 -20.42 2.22 6.11
C GLU A 113 -19.26 1.21 6.12
N LEU A 114 -18.27 1.41 5.25
CA LEU A 114 -17.09 0.54 5.18
C LEU A 114 -16.26 0.57 6.47
N ALA A 115 -16.09 1.75 7.08
CA ALA A 115 -15.38 1.91 8.35
C ALA A 115 -16.09 1.21 9.52
N ALA A 116 -17.42 1.26 9.56
CA ALA A 116 -18.22 0.54 10.55
C ALA A 116 -18.07 -0.97 10.39
N VAL A 117 -18.22 -1.49 9.16
CA VAL A 117 -18.04 -2.93 8.88
C VAL A 117 -16.65 -3.42 9.33
N LEU A 118 -15.58 -2.67 9.01
CA LEU A 118 -14.22 -3.04 9.44
C LEU A 118 -14.02 -2.94 10.95
N THR A 119 -14.64 -1.95 11.60
CA THR A 119 -14.58 -1.76 13.06
C THR A 119 -15.21 -2.96 13.77
N ASP A 120 -16.40 -3.37 13.34
CA ASP A 120 -17.16 -4.47 13.94
C ASP A 120 -16.50 -5.83 13.64
N LEU A 121 -16.06 -6.04 12.40
CA LEU A 121 -15.39 -7.27 11.97
C LEU A 121 -14.18 -7.60 12.85
N LEU A 122 -13.36 -6.58 13.13
CA LEU A 122 -12.08 -6.71 13.82
C LEU A 122 -12.13 -6.38 15.31
N ASP A 123 -13.30 -5.96 15.80
CA ASP A 123 -13.51 -5.63 17.22
C ASP A 123 -12.49 -4.59 17.70
N LEU A 124 -12.41 -3.49 16.93
CA LEU A 124 -11.43 -2.45 17.18
C LEU A 124 -11.80 -1.71 18.47
N SER A 125 -10.85 -1.63 19.41
CA SER A 125 -11.01 -0.87 20.66
C SER A 125 -11.23 0.62 20.42
N THR A 126 -10.70 1.13 19.31
CA THR A 126 -10.89 2.51 18.84
C THR A 126 -11.49 2.44 17.44
N PRO A 127 -12.76 2.80 17.25
CA PRO A 127 -13.41 2.81 15.95
C PRO A 127 -12.70 3.71 14.93
N LEU A 128 -12.76 3.32 13.66
CA LEU A 128 -12.33 4.18 12.56
C LEU A 128 -13.28 5.38 12.45
N HIS A 129 -12.76 6.59 12.61
CA HIS A 129 -13.57 7.81 12.53
C HIS A 129 -13.56 8.37 11.11
N VAL A 130 -14.73 8.54 10.49
CA VAL A 130 -14.82 9.16 9.15
C VAL A 130 -15.20 10.63 9.31
N PHE A 131 -14.35 11.53 8.82
CA PHE A 131 -14.62 12.97 8.81
C PHE A 131 -15.80 13.28 7.88
N SER A 132 -16.79 14.00 8.40
CA SER A 132 -17.96 14.46 7.64
C SER A 132 -17.68 15.68 6.76
N ARG A 133 -16.65 16.45 7.10
CA ARG A 133 -16.26 17.69 6.43
C ARG A 133 -15.22 17.46 5.32
N PRO A 134 -15.00 18.44 4.44
CA PRO A 134 -14.00 18.34 3.38
C PRO A 134 -12.58 18.00 3.89
N PRO A 135 -11.78 17.22 3.12
CA PRO A 135 -10.44 16.82 3.53
C PRO A 135 -9.49 17.95 3.92
N HIS A 136 -9.58 19.11 3.24
CA HIS A 136 -8.69 20.24 3.51
C HIS A 136 -8.92 20.83 4.91
N GLU A 137 -10.16 20.83 5.40
CA GLU A 137 -10.47 21.25 6.77
C GLU A 137 -9.93 20.24 7.80
N ALA A 138 -10.06 18.94 7.51
CA ALA A 138 -9.48 17.90 8.37
C ALA A 138 -7.95 18.02 8.48
N VAL A 139 -7.26 18.35 7.37
CA VAL A 139 -5.81 18.57 7.34
C VAL A 139 -5.38 19.81 8.13
N ALA A 140 -6.15 20.89 8.05
CA ALA A 140 -5.82 22.16 8.71
C ALA A 140 -5.84 22.06 10.25
N GLU A 141 -6.58 21.10 10.80
CA GLU A 141 -6.67 20.87 12.25
C GLU A 141 -5.59 19.94 12.79
N MET A 142 -4.80 19.32 11.92
CA MET A 142 -3.77 18.38 12.34
C MET A 142 -2.61 19.11 13.03
N ALA A 143 -2.23 18.63 14.22
CA ALA A 143 -1.15 19.19 15.01
C ALA A 143 0.23 18.69 14.54
N PRO A 144 1.34 19.41 14.84
CA PRO A 144 2.69 19.03 14.40
C PRO A 144 3.12 17.59 14.77
N ALA A 145 2.63 17.08 15.90
CA ALA A 145 2.95 15.74 16.40
C ALA A 145 2.16 14.61 15.70
N GLU A 146 1.16 14.95 14.89
CA GLU A 146 0.24 14.01 14.26
C GLU A 146 0.71 13.58 12.87
N LEU A 147 0.09 12.53 12.34
CA LEU A 147 0.41 11.93 11.05
C LEU A 147 -0.73 12.10 10.05
N VAL A 148 -0.40 12.56 8.85
CA VAL A 148 -1.30 12.57 7.69
C VAL A 148 -0.78 11.59 6.65
N VAL A 149 -1.58 10.58 6.33
CA VAL A 149 -1.31 9.57 5.30
C VAL A 149 -2.12 9.91 4.06
N VAL A 150 -1.44 10.28 2.97
CA VAL A 150 -2.10 10.67 1.72
C VAL A 150 -1.99 9.55 0.70
N THR A 151 -3.12 9.08 0.16
CA THR A 151 -3.12 8.18 -0.99
C THR A 151 -3.66 8.92 -2.21
N GLY A 152 -2.81 9.13 -3.20
CA GLY A 152 -3.18 9.93 -4.37
C GLY A 152 -1.98 10.30 -5.23
N ARG A 153 -2.10 11.42 -5.93
CA ARG A 153 -1.03 11.92 -6.79
C ARG A 153 0.03 12.67 -5.97
N PRO A 154 1.29 12.71 -6.42
CA PRO A 154 2.36 13.52 -5.82
C PRO A 154 1.94 14.95 -5.47
N GLU A 155 1.24 15.63 -6.38
CA GLU A 155 0.80 17.02 -6.21
C GLU A 155 -0.20 17.17 -5.04
N SER A 156 -0.98 16.13 -4.76
CA SER A 156 -1.89 16.12 -3.60
C SER A 156 -1.11 16.03 -2.30
N VAL A 157 -0.01 15.28 -2.27
CA VAL A 157 0.86 15.18 -1.09
C VAL A 157 1.55 16.51 -0.83
N ASP A 158 2.07 17.15 -1.88
CA ASP A 158 2.75 18.43 -1.78
C ASP A 158 1.80 19.57 -1.36
N ALA A 159 0.56 19.55 -1.85
CA ALA A 159 -0.48 20.47 -1.40
C ALA A 159 -0.82 20.28 0.09
N VAL A 160 -0.93 19.03 0.56
CA VAL A 160 -1.18 18.73 1.98
C VAL A 160 0.01 19.16 2.84
N ARG A 161 1.24 18.85 2.44
CA ARG A 161 2.48 19.31 3.12
C ARG A 161 2.55 20.82 3.27
N SER A 162 2.05 21.56 2.28
CA SER A 162 2.02 23.02 2.34
C SER A 162 0.92 23.57 3.25
N ALA A 163 -0.11 22.77 3.54
CA ALA A 163 -1.30 23.19 4.28
C ALA A 163 -1.30 22.79 5.77
N THR A 164 -0.32 22.00 6.23
CA THR A 164 -0.24 21.54 7.63
C THR A 164 1.20 21.52 8.14
N THR A 165 1.34 21.56 9.46
CA THR A 165 2.62 21.37 10.16
C THR A 165 2.81 19.94 10.65
N ALA A 166 1.78 19.09 10.52
CA ALA A 166 1.83 17.68 10.83
C ALA A 166 2.83 16.93 9.94
N THR A 167 3.23 15.73 10.36
CA THR A 167 4.04 14.86 9.49
C THR A 167 3.18 14.31 8.36
N VAL A 168 3.61 14.49 7.11
CA VAL A 168 2.85 14.03 5.93
C VAL A 168 3.61 12.95 5.16
N VAL A 169 2.93 11.86 4.87
CA VAL A 169 3.46 10.71 4.13
C VAL A 169 2.56 10.39 2.94
N GLY A 170 3.15 9.95 1.84
CA GLY A 170 2.43 9.73 0.59
C GLY A 170 2.54 8.29 0.10
N ALA A 171 1.41 7.61 -0.05
CA ALA A 171 1.30 6.41 -0.86
C ALA A 171 0.98 6.82 -2.30
N THR A 172 2.03 7.12 -3.06
CA THR A 172 1.93 7.62 -4.42
C THR A 172 2.48 6.61 -5.44
N GLY A 173 2.55 7.04 -6.69
CA GLY A 173 3.11 6.29 -7.79
C GLY A 173 2.13 6.10 -8.94
N SER A 174 2.68 5.72 -10.09
CA SER A 174 1.98 5.82 -11.36
C SER A 174 1.84 4.49 -12.10
N CYS A 175 2.59 3.45 -11.70
CA CYS A 175 2.60 2.17 -12.39
C CYS A 175 3.27 1.04 -11.58
N VAL A 176 3.16 -0.19 -12.08
CA VAL A 176 4.03 -1.31 -11.74
C VAL A 176 5.07 -1.48 -12.85
N LEU A 177 6.34 -1.61 -12.46
CA LEU A 177 7.41 -2.04 -13.35
C LEU A 177 7.75 -3.50 -13.08
N LEU A 178 8.00 -4.27 -14.14
CA LEU A 178 8.53 -5.63 -14.03
C LEU A 178 10.01 -5.65 -14.43
N VAL A 179 10.85 -6.32 -13.66
CA VAL A 179 12.29 -6.42 -13.93
C VAL A 179 12.78 -7.87 -13.85
N GLY A 180 13.84 -8.18 -14.59
CA GLY A 180 14.45 -9.52 -14.58
C GLY A 180 15.55 -9.66 -15.63
N SER A 181 16.19 -10.83 -15.68
CA SER A 181 17.33 -11.08 -16.59
C SER A 181 16.94 -11.78 -17.88
N GLU A 182 15.71 -12.29 -18.01
CA GLU A 182 15.24 -13.07 -19.15
C GLU A 182 14.16 -12.33 -19.96
N PRO A 183 14.50 -11.66 -21.07
CA PRO A 183 13.55 -10.86 -21.86
C PRO A 183 12.33 -11.63 -22.34
N GLY A 184 12.51 -12.90 -22.75
CA GLY A 184 11.40 -13.74 -23.20
C GLY A 184 10.39 -14.04 -22.10
N ARG A 185 10.86 -14.22 -20.86
CA ARG A 185 10.00 -14.45 -19.69
C ARG A 185 9.32 -13.14 -19.25
N LEU A 186 10.06 -12.03 -19.22
CA LEU A 186 9.53 -10.70 -18.95
C LEU A 186 8.39 -10.31 -19.89
N ALA A 187 8.53 -10.60 -21.19
CA ALA A 187 7.49 -10.32 -22.16
C ALA A 187 6.20 -11.12 -21.90
N ARG A 188 6.31 -12.40 -21.52
CA ARG A 188 5.16 -13.24 -21.17
C ARG A 188 4.44 -12.74 -19.92
N VAL A 189 5.18 -12.53 -18.83
CA VAL A 189 4.60 -12.04 -17.56
C VAL A 189 4.06 -10.61 -17.72
N GLY A 190 4.74 -9.77 -18.49
CA GLY A 190 4.25 -8.43 -18.84
C GLY A 190 2.91 -8.45 -19.60
N THR A 191 2.67 -9.48 -20.41
CA THR A 191 1.36 -9.66 -21.06
C THR A 191 0.27 -9.97 -20.04
N VAL A 192 0.56 -10.82 -19.04
CA VAL A 192 -0.37 -11.13 -17.94
C VAL A 192 -0.66 -9.88 -17.12
N LEU A 193 0.37 -9.12 -16.72
CA LEU A 193 0.22 -7.86 -15.98
C LEU A 193 -0.59 -6.83 -16.75
N GLY A 194 -0.42 -6.74 -18.08
CA GLY A 194 -1.21 -5.85 -18.93
C GLY A 194 -2.71 -6.20 -18.96
N GLN A 195 -3.08 -7.47 -18.80
CA GLN A 195 -4.49 -7.89 -18.70
C GLN A 195 -5.13 -7.53 -17.37
N LEU A 196 -4.32 -7.32 -16.33
CA LEU A 196 -4.77 -6.89 -15.00
C LEU A 196 -4.86 -5.36 -14.89
N ASP A 197 -4.58 -4.62 -15.97
CA ASP A 197 -4.61 -3.16 -15.96
C ASP A 197 -6.04 -2.64 -15.74
N GLN A 198 -6.16 -1.67 -14.83
CA GLN A 198 -7.41 -1.06 -14.43
C GLN A 198 -7.29 0.44 -14.62
N PRO A 199 -8.16 1.07 -15.44
CA PRO A 199 -8.11 2.50 -15.69
C PRO A 199 -8.12 3.31 -14.38
N GLY A 200 -7.13 4.21 -14.23
CA GLY A 200 -6.98 5.05 -13.03
C GLY A 200 -6.41 4.33 -11.80
N SER A 201 -5.91 3.10 -11.94
CA SER A 201 -5.12 2.43 -10.90
C SER A 201 -3.68 2.90 -10.88
N CYS A 202 -3.12 3.11 -9.68
CA CYS A 202 -1.69 3.33 -9.50
C CYS A 202 -0.86 2.06 -9.77
N THR A 203 -1.51 0.90 -9.89
CA THR A 203 -0.87 -0.37 -10.22
C THR A 203 -0.97 -0.76 -11.69
N ARG A 204 -1.30 0.19 -12.58
CA ARG A 204 -1.27 -0.06 -14.02
C ARG A 204 0.10 -0.55 -14.47
N PHE A 205 0.15 -1.39 -15.50
CA PHE A 205 1.44 -1.90 -15.96
C PHE A 205 2.21 -0.82 -16.74
N GLY A 206 3.37 -0.40 -16.22
CA GLY A 206 4.25 0.62 -16.84
C GLY A 206 5.24 0.03 -17.87
N GLY A 207 5.31 -1.29 -17.94
CA GLY A 207 6.21 -2.03 -18.81
C GLY A 207 7.25 -2.82 -18.03
N TRP A 208 8.08 -3.55 -18.77
CA TRP A 208 9.16 -4.35 -18.22
C TRP A 208 10.53 -3.84 -18.66
N TRP A 209 11.53 -4.14 -17.85
CA TRP A 209 12.93 -3.78 -18.06
C TRP A 209 13.82 -5.00 -17.83
N GLU A 210 14.78 -5.21 -18.71
CA GLU A 210 15.83 -6.21 -18.52
C GLU A 210 16.92 -5.65 -17.61
N ILE A 211 17.44 -6.45 -16.69
CA ILE A 211 18.60 -6.10 -15.88
C ILE A 211 19.86 -6.26 -16.74
N ALA A 212 20.49 -5.13 -17.11
CA ALA A 212 21.62 -5.14 -18.04
C ALA A 212 22.93 -5.57 -17.36
N ILE A 213 23.05 -5.37 -16.04
CA ILE A 213 24.18 -5.78 -15.23
C ILE A 213 23.70 -6.36 -13.89
N PRO A 214 24.38 -7.38 -13.31
CA PRO A 214 23.86 -8.16 -12.19
C PRO A 214 23.49 -7.36 -10.93
N ASP A 215 24.12 -6.21 -10.70
CA ASP A 215 23.81 -5.35 -9.55
C ASP A 215 22.52 -4.52 -9.72
N GLY A 216 21.89 -4.58 -10.89
CA GLY A 216 20.64 -3.88 -11.19
C GLY A 216 20.77 -2.36 -11.34
N THR A 217 21.98 -1.80 -11.45
CA THR A 217 22.17 -0.35 -11.59
C THR A 217 21.89 0.17 -13.00
N LEU A 218 21.96 -0.71 -14.01
CA LEU A 218 21.54 -0.41 -15.37
C LEU A 218 20.41 -1.34 -15.82
N TRP A 219 19.39 -0.74 -16.42
CA TRP A 219 18.27 -1.44 -17.03
C TRP A 219 18.27 -1.24 -18.54
N ARG A 220 17.81 -2.24 -19.28
CA ARG A 220 17.69 -2.23 -20.73
C ARG A 220 16.25 -2.43 -21.16
N ARG A 221 15.80 -1.63 -22.12
CA ARG A 221 14.50 -1.78 -22.79
C ARG A 221 14.63 -1.36 -24.24
N ASN A 222 14.12 -2.19 -25.16
CA ASN A 222 14.17 -1.93 -26.61
C ASN A 222 15.58 -1.60 -27.12
N GLY A 223 16.62 -2.27 -26.59
CA GLY A 223 18.01 -2.04 -26.96
C GLY A 223 18.67 -0.81 -26.34
N ALA A 224 17.94 0.05 -25.63
CA ALA A 224 18.49 1.21 -24.92
C ALA A 224 18.76 0.86 -23.45
N THR A 225 19.96 1.20 -22.97
CA THR A 225 20.37 1.06 -21.57
C THR A 225 20.21 2.39 -20.85
N ARG A 226 19.65 2.37 -19.64
CA ARG A 226 19.43 3.54 -18.78
C ARG A 226 19.80 3.21 -17.34
N GLU A 227 20.19 4.24 -16.60
CA GLU A 227 20.35 4.12 -15.14
C GLU A 227 19.02 3.83 -14.47
N THR A 228 19.02 2.85 -13.58
CA THR A 228 17.84 2.41 -12.83
C THR A 228 17.27 3.55 -11.98
N THR A 229 18.13 4.33 -11.33
CA THR A 229 17.75 5.52 -10.56
C THR A 229 16.98 6.53 -11.41
N ALA A 230 17.43 6.79 -12.64
CA ALA A 230 16.79 7.73 -13.56
C ALA A 230 15.44 7.21 -14.08
N VAL A 231 15.34 5.92 -14.39
CA VAL A 231 14.06 5.30 -14.78
C VAL A 231 13.05 5.38 -13.64
N LEU A 232 13.47 5.01 -12.43
CA LEU A 232 12.64 5.09 -11.24
C LEU A 232 12.21 6.53 -10.97
N ALA A 233 13.14 7.49 -11.06
CA ALA A 233 12.90 8.95 -10.98
C ALA A 233 11.80 9.45 -11.90
N GLU A 234 11.85 9.06 -13.17
CA GLU A 234 10.91 9.49 -14.20
C GLU A 234 9.54 8.81 -14.06
N THR A 235 9.52 7.52 -13.76
CA THR A 235 8.30 6.73 -13.77
C THR A 235 7.53 6.78 -12.46
N HIS A 236 8.22 6.96 -11.34
CA HIS A 236 7.67 6.90 -9.99
C HIS A 236 6.73 5.71 -9.79
N PRO A 237 7.23 4.46 -9.83
CA PRO A 237 6.37 3.30 -9.77
C PRO A 237 5.77 3.12 -8.38
N SER A 238 4.51 2.68 -8.32
CA SER A 238 3.90 2.22 -7.06
C SER A 238 4.44 0.87 -6.59
N ALA A 239 5.01 0.06 -7.51
CA ALA A 239 5.75 -1.14 -7.16
C ALA A 239 6.74 -1.54 -8.26
N VAL A 240 7.82 -2.19 -7.86
CA VAL A 240 8.75 -2.88 -8.76
C VAL A 240 8.61 -4.37 -8.49
N TYR A 241 8.21 -5.14 -9.49
CA TYR A 241 8.13 -6.59 -9.46
C TYR A 241 9.39 -7.17 -10.07
N ARG A 242 9.92 -8.24 -9.47
CA ARG A 242 11.00 -9.05 -10.04
C ARG A 242 10.51 -10.46 -10.27
N LEU A 243 11.09 -11.16 -11.24
CA LEU A 243 10.78 -12.58 -11.42
C LEU A 243 11.39 -13.38 -10.26
N ASP A 244 10.73 -14.45 -9.82
CA ASP A 244 11.24 -15.28 -8.72
C ASP A 244 12.26 -16.31 -9.25
N ASP A 245 13.43 -15.85 -9.68
CA ASP A 245 14.56 -16.70 -10.09
C ASP A 245 15.73 -16.71 -9.07
N GLY A 246 15.65 -15.82 -8.06
CA GLY A 246 16.60 -15.76 -6.95
C GLY A 246 17.88 -14.98 -7.25
N VAL A 247 17.99 -14.32 -8.41
CA VAL A 247 19.24 -13.64 -8.84
C VAL A 247 19.13 -12.12 -8.76
N GLU A 248 17.92 -11.53 -8.82
CA GLU A 248 17.80 -10.08 -8.91
C GLU A 248 17.83 -9.35 -7.56
N PRO A 249 18.20 -8.05 -7.54
CA PRO A 249 18.23 -7.25 -6.33
C PRO A 249 16.87 -7.19 -5.64
N THR A 250 16.86 -7.38 -4.32
CA THR A 250 15.66 -7.26 -3.50
C THR A 250 15.28 -5.80 -3.19
N ASP A 251 16.20 -4.87 -3.41
CA ASP A 251 16.02 -3.43 -3.23
C ASP A 251 16.74 -2.69 -4.37
N LEU A 252 16.07 -1.69 -4.96
CA LEU A 252 16.63 -0.86 -6.03
C LEU A 252 16.28 0.61 -5.77
N SER A 253 17.30 1.42 -5.49
CA SER A 253 17.15 2.86 -5.21
C SER A 253 16.12 3.16 -4.11
N GLY A 254 16.04 2.30 -3.09
CA GLY A 254 15.09 2.41 -1.99
C GLY A 254 13.73 1.74 -2.24
N TYR A 255 13.42 1.30 -3.47
CA TYR A 255 12.24 0.49 -3.74
C TYR A 255 12.50 -0.98 -3.39
N THR A 256 11.62 -1.58 -2.59
CA THR A 256 11.61 -3.04 -2.41
C THR A 256 11.08 -3.72 -3.68
N CYS A 257 11.87 -4.64 -4.23
CA CYS A 257 11.51 -5.41 -5.41
C CYS A 257 10.77 -6.69 -5.01
N LEU A 258 9.50 -6.79 -5.41
CA LEU A 258 8.59 -7.85 -4.98
C LEU A 258 8.71 -9.05 -5.94
N PRO A 259 9.10 -10.25 -5.47
CA PRO A 259 9.14 -11.44 -6.31
C PRO A 259 7.74 -11.80 -6.80
N CYS A 260 7.65 -12.21 -8.07
CA CYS A 260 6.44 -12.72 -8.68
C CYS A 260 6.72 -13.94 -9.57
N ASP A 261 5.71 -14.81 -9.69
CA ASP A 261 5.74 -15.98 -10.57
C ASP A 261 5.33 -15.64 -12.01
N ASP A 262 5.28 -16.66 -12.86
CA ASP A 262 4.93 -16.53 -14.28
C ASP A 262 3.46 -16.07 -14.52
N ASN A 263 2.62 -16.16 -13.49
CA ASN A 263 1.23 -15.70 -13.50
C ASN A 263 1.10 -14.30 -12.87
N ALA A 264 2.21 -13.60 -12.62
CA ALA A 264 2.27 -12.33 -11.92
C ALA A 264 1.74 -12.38 -10.47
N THR A 265 1.72 -13.57 -9.86
CA THR A 265 1.36 -13.76 -8.46
C THR A 265 2.56 -13.38 -7.61
N LEU A 266 2.37 -12.50 -6.63
CA LEU A 266 3.44 -12.11 -5.72
C LEU A 266 3.80 -13.28 -4.78
N GLY A 267 5.09 -13.61 -4.69
CA GLY A 267 5.63 -14.61 -3.77
C GLY A 267 5.75 -14.11 -2.33
N THR A 268 5.35 -12.86 -2.04
CA THR A 268 5.51 -12.27 -0.72
C THR A 268 4.34 -11.40 -0.29
N LEU A 269 4.02 -11.51 1.00
CA LEU A 269 3.08 -10.67 1.73
C LEU A 269 3.76 -9.53 2.49
N VAL A 270 5.07 -9.31 2.28
CA VAL A 270 5.78 -8.20 2.93
C VAL A 270 5.20 -6.84 2.51
N GLY A 271 4.47 -6.82 1.40
CA GLY A 271 3.53 -5.75 1.10
C GLY A 271 4.21 -4.46 0.69
N PHE A 272 3.96 -4.08 -0.57
CA PHE A 272 4.14 -2.75 -1.14
C PHE A 272 5.58 -2.29 -1.37
N GLY A 273 5.76 -1.61 -2.51
CA GLY A 273 6.98 -0.85 -2.75
C GLY A 273 7.12 0.22 -1.67
N ARG A 274 8.34 0.36 -1.16
CA ARG A 274 8.73 1.58 -0.44
C ARG A 274 8.70 2.74 -1.44
N ASP A 275 8.26 3.91 -0.98
CA ASP A 275 8.27 5.15 -1.76
C ASP A 275 9.42 6.01 -1.23
N PRO A 276 10.59 6.02 -1.89
CA PRO A 276 11.75 6.73 -1.37
C PRO A 276 11.58 8.26 -1.33
N TRP A 277 10.56 8.83 -1.97
CA TRP A 277 10.39 10.30 -2.03
C TRP A 277 9.27 10.82 -1.14
N TYR A 278 8.13 10.13 -1.12
CA TYR A 278 6.98 10.54 -0.32
C TYR A 278 6.85 9.78 0.98
N ARG A 279 7.69 8.75 1.18
CA ARG A 279 7.68 7.80 2.29
C ARG A 279 6.39 7.01 2.32
N TRP A 280 6.52 5.71 2.30
CA TRP A 280 5.39 4.81 2.37
C TRP A 280 4.97 4.59 3.83
N PRO A 281 3.68 4.33 4.14
CA PRO A 281 3.28 3.97 5.51
C PRO A 281 4.06 2.77 6.08
N GLY A 282 4.48 1.86 5.20
CA GLY A 282 5.38 0.74 5.54
C GLY A 282 6.85 1.13 5.74
N ASP A 283 7.29 2.34 5.41
CA ASP A 283 8.65 2.82 5.75
C ASP A 283 8.80 3.12 7.24
N PHE A 284 7.67 3.31 7.94
CA PHE A 284 7.60 3.36 9.40
C PHE A 284 7.64 1.96 10.05
N LEU A 285 7.73 0.89 9.26
CA LEU A 285 7.97 -0.48 9.73
C LEU A 285 9.47 -0.72 9.96
N CYS A 286 10.03 -0.05 10.96
CA CYS A 286 11.39 -0.30 11.41
C CYS A 286 11.51 -0.18 12.94
#